data_AF-A0A1D9PTR8-F1
#
_entry.id   AF-A0A1D9PTR8-F1
#
_cell.length_a   1.000
_cell.length_b   1.000
_cell.length_c   1.000
_cell.angle_alpha   90.00
_cell.angle_beta   90.00
_cell.angle_gamma   90.00
#
_symmetry.space_group_name_H-M   'P 1'
#
loop_
_entity.id
_entity.type
_entity.pdbx_description
1 polymer ?
#
loop_
_entity_poly.entity_id
_entity_poly.type
_entity_poly.pdbx_seq_one_letter_code
_entity_poly.pdbx_strand_id
1 'polypeptide(L)'
;MSTCQEMQIDVPSYLENSKILDAFAWKATKFLLDHGVSVQLALLLCLVMANRSVYHAKFMPVQITEYLYQAGFKDVSEYDDYGYTPSMRCIEWIGGSYTTKNFRFEFTLDSIALLWWYMSKGVGFLKSYGFYNETLLHRIARRLRSFVEIQDCSPIIDMPQYLALKSLVVMKKHDDCICACSNGGCLPVTRMMALRRESRFPQDAEDHRREGIDYRLKKTYQISEFLDSEATDYSWVAESFFRAFTFSMLELTHTCFCEKHPSDHSTASEIAEIREEEAGLIEQLDELVAESLEMFRAFEGSLTAFLKTKWKPRIDDYLEQNDEKMDAESLQKIREIGVNME
;
A
#
# COMPACT_ATOMS: atom_id res chain seq x y z
N MET A 1 43.69 -35.42 34.45
CA MET A 1 42.88 -34.24 34.82
C MET A 1 43.07 -33.21 33.73
N SER A 2 42.15 -33.15 32.77
CA SER A 2 42.23 -32.24 31.63
C SER A 2 41.68 -30.88 32.07
N THR A 3 42.53 -29.87 32.06
CA THR A 3 42.16 -28.48 32.35
C THR A 3 41.20 -27.98 31.27
N CYS A 4 39.95 -27.67 31.64
CA CYS A 4 39.05 -26.89 30.80
C CYS A 4 39.72 -25.55 30.52
N GLN A 5 40.12 -25.34 29.26
CA GLN A 5 40.44 -24.00 28.77
C GLN A 5 39.17 -23.15 28.88
N GLU A 6 39.24 -22.05 29.63
CA GLU A 6 38.22 -21.02 29.61
C GLU A 6 38.13 -20.47 28.19
N MET A 7 37.07 -20.85 27.49
CA MET A 7 36.74 -20.29 26.19
C MET A 7 36.31 -18.84 26.45
N GLN A 8 37.15 -17.87 26.09
CA GLN A 8 36.74 -16.47 26.01
C GLN A 8 35.68 -16.37 24.91
N ILE A 9 34.41 -16.47 25.32
CA ILE A 9 33.28 -16.21 24.45
C ILE A 9 33.14 -14.70 24.39
N ASP A 10 33.44 -14.13 23.24
CA ASP A 10 33.13 -12.73 22.94
C ASP A 10 31.60 -12.60 22.92
N VAL A 11 31.05 -12.09 24.02
CA VAL A 11 29.61 -11.95 24.22
C VAL A 11 29.16 -10.81 23.32
N PRO A 12 28.29 -11.05 22.32
CA PRO A 12 27.88 -10.00 21.41
C PRO A 12 27.26 -8.81 22.16
N SER A 13 27.57 -7.59 21.72
CA SER A 13 27.14 -6.33 22.36
C SER A 13 25.62 -6.19 22.57
N TYR A 14 24.80 -6.97 21.87
CA TYR A 14 23.35 -7.01 22.09
C TYR A 14 22.94 -7.69 23.42
N LEU A 15 23.86 -8.34 24.13
CA LEU A 15 23.65 -8.93 25.47
C LEU A 15 24.11 -8.01 26.62
N GLU A 16 24.69 -6.84 26.33
CA GLU A 16 25.32 -5.98 27.35
C GLU A 16 24.37 -5.15 28.21
N ASN A 17 23.04 -5.37 28.14
CA ASN A 17 22.08 -4.67 28.98
C ASN A 17 20.97 -5.62 29.43
N SER A 18 20.31 -5.30 30.54
CA SER A 18 19.15 -6.02 31.10
C SER A 18 17.90 -6.04 30.20
N LYS A 19 18.09 -5.90 28.88
CA LYS A 19 17.07 -5.93 27.84
C LYS A 19 16.65 -7.38 27.61
N ILE A 20 15.33 -7.61 27.59
CA ILE A 20 14.77 -8.90 27.20
C ILE A 20 15.15 -9.15 25.73
N LEU A 21 15.69 -10.33 25.44
CA LEU A 21 16.09 -10.76 24.11
C LEU A 21 14.84 -11.10 23.29
N ASP A 22 13.99 -10.13 22.97
CA ASP A 22 12.72 -10.37 22.28
C ASP A 22 12.94 -10.80 20.83
N ALA A 23 13.31 -9.88 19.92
CA ALA A 23 13.60 -10.23 18.52
C ALA A 23 14.85 -11.12 18.39
N PHE A 24 15.71 -11.12 19.40
CA PHE A 24 17.00 -11.81 19.41
C PHE A 24 16.96 -13.16 20.13
N ALA A 25 15.86 -13.55 20.77
CA ALA A 25 15.78 -14.83 21.50
C ALA A 25 16.14 -16.01 20.60
N TRP A 26 15.74 -15.97 19.33
CA TRP A 26 16.09 -17.03 18.39
C TRP A 26 17.60 -17.14 18.15
N LYS A 27 18.28 -16.01 17.93
CA LYS A 27 19.74 -15.98 17.72
C LYS A 27 20.48 -16.47 18.95
N ALA A 28 20.04 -16.05 20.13
CA ALA A 28 20.61 -16.49 21.40
C ALA A 28 20.40 -18.00 21.63
N THR A 29 19.18 -18.51 21.46
CA THR A 29 18.88 -19.95 21.58
C THR A 29 19.67 -20.76 20.57
N LYS A 30 19.75 -20.32 19.31
CA LYS A 30 20.55 -20.97 18.29
C LYS A 30 22.04 -21.01 18.66
N PHE A 31 22.59 -19.88 19.11
CA PHE A 31 23.98 -19.79 19.55
C PHE A 31 24.28 -20.78 20.68
N LEU A 32 23.40 -20.87 21.69
CA LEU A 32 23.55 -21.82 22.79
C LEU A 32 23.55 -23.28 22.30
N LEU A 33 22.61 -23.64 21.43
CA LEU A 33 22.52 -24.99 20.85
C LEU A 33 23.75 -25.33 20.00
N ASP A 34 24.22 -24.39 19.17
CA ASP A 34 25.40 -24.56 18.30
C ASP A 34 26.69 -24.78 19.13
N HIS A 35 26.72 -24.35 20.40
CA HIS A 35 27.82 -24.57 21.34
C HIS A 35 27.57 -25.71 22.35
N GLY A 36 26.58 -26.57 22.08
CA GLY A 36 26.29 -27.74 22.90
C GLY A 36 25.65 -27.42 24.26
N VAL A 37 25.15 -26.20 24.46
CA VAL A 37 24.41 -25.84 25.68
C VAL A 37 22.97 -26.33 25.55
N SER A 38 22.53 -27.14 26.51
CA SER A 38 21.15 -27.63 26.56
C SER A 38 20.19 -26.49 26.91
N VAL A 39 19.19 -26.27 26.05
CA VAL A 39 18.11 -25.29 26.27
C VAL A 39 16.83 -26.06 26.59
N GLN A 40 16.10 -25.63 27.63
CA GLN A 40 14.83 -26.26 28.00
C GLN A 40 13.83 -26.18 26.84
N LEU A 41 13.05 -27.25 26.62
CA LEU A 41 12.07 -27.33 25.53
C LEU A 41 11.07 -26.16 25.53
N ALA A 42 10.69 -25.66 26.71
CA ALA A 42 9.80 -24.50 26.84
C ALA A 42 10.41 -23.17 26.34
N LEU A 43 11.74 -23.11 26.22
CA LEU A 43 12.49 -21.97 25.69
C LEU A 43 12.94 -22.20 24.24
N LEU A 44 12.67 -23.37 23.67
CA LEU A 44 12.92 -23.62 22.25
C LEU A 44 11.86 -22.88 21.44
N LEU A 45 12.32 -21.85 20.72
CA LEU A 45 11.49 -21.12 19.79
C LEU A 45 11.17 -21.98 18.57
N CYS A 46 9.99 -21.76 17.99
CA CYS A 46 9.58 -22.41 16.74
C CYS A 46 10.64 -22.16 15.67
N LEU A 47 11.24 -23.24 15.14
CA LEU A 47 12.32 -23.19 14.15
C LEU A 47 11.94 -22.48 12.84
N VAL A 48 10.65 -22.26 12.60
CA VAL A 48 10.10 -21.63 11.40
C VAL A 48 10.04 -20.08 11.51
N MET A 49 10.30 -19.52 12.70
CA MET A 49 10.10 -18.10 13.00
C MET A 49 11.37 -17.46 13.56
N ALA A 50 12.47 -17.52 12.80
CA ALA A 50 13.67 -16.80 13.16
C ALA A 50 13.45 -15.27 13.14
N ASN A 51 14.20 -14.57 14.00
CA ASN A 51 14.28 -13.11 14.11
C ASN A 51 12.96 -12.34 14.23
N ARG A 52 11.94 -12.93 14.87
CA ARG A 52 10.68 -12.22 15.14
C ARG A 52 10.61 -11.81 16.59
N SER A 53 10.31 -10.54 16.84
CA SER A 53 9.77 -10.14 18.14
C SER A 53 8.37 -10.72 18.37
N VAL A 54 7.94 -10.80 19.62
CA VAL A 54 6.60 -11.23 20.02
C VAL A 54 5.50 -10.46 19.27
N TYR A 55 5.77 -9.22 18.88
CA TYR A 55 4.88 -8.32 18.14
C TYR A 55 4.59 -8.75 16.70
N HIS A 56 5.37 -9.67 16.12
CA HIS A 56 5.08 -10.25 14.81
C HIS A 56 3.97 -11.32 14.87
N ALA A 57 3.43 -11.62 16.04
CA ALA A 57 2.27 -12.50 16.16
C ALA A 57 1.05 -11.91 15.45
N LYS A 58 0.28 -12.78 14.79
CA LYS A 58 -0.95 -12.36 14.12
C LYS A 58 -2.03 -12.04 15.15
N PHE A 59 -2.91 -11.10 14.80
CA PHE A 59 -4.14 -10.80 15.56
C PHE A 59 -3.87 -10.47 17.04
N MET A 60 -2.88 -9.63 17.31
CA MET A 60 -2.57 -9.22 18.68
C MET A 60 -3.48 -8.05 19.12
N PRO A 61 -4.34 -8.21 20.14
CA PRO A 61 -5.12 -7.09 20.67
C PRO A 61 -4.20 -6.04 21.31
N VAL A 62 -4.58 -4.77 21.26
CA VAL A 62 -3.81 -3.66 21.85
C VAL A 62 -3.51 -3.89 23.33
N GLN A 63 -4.45 -4.48 24.08
CA GLN A 63 -4.30 -4.77 25.50
C GLN A 63 -3.16 -5.77 25.77
N ILE A 64 -3.05 -6.82 24.96
CA ILE A 64 -1.97 -7.80 25.05
C ILE A 64 -0.64 -7.16 24.62
N THR A 65 -0.69 -6.36 23.55
CA THR A 65 0.47 -5.63 23.02
C THR A 65 1.08 -4.68 24.08
N GLU A 66 0.23 -3.92 24.77
CA GLU A 66 0.63 -3.03 25.87
C GLU A 66 1.15 -3.84 27.07
N TYR A 67 0.48 -4.94 27.45
CA TYR A 67 0.95 -5.80 28.54
C TYR A 67 2.37 -6.32 28.29
N LEU A 68 2.64 -6.85 27.09
CA LEU A 68 3.98 -7.30 26.70
C LEU A 68 4.98 -6.14 26.72
N TYR A 69 4.56 -4.96 26.27
CA TYR A 69 5.44 -3.80 26.27
C TYR A 69 5.82 -3.41 27.70
N GLN A 70 4.87 -3.37 28.62
CA GLN A 70 5.12 -3.08 30.03
C GLN A 70 5.94 -4.18 30.72
N ALA A 71 5.83 -5.43 30.27
CA ALA A 71 6.65 -6.54 30.74
C ALA A 71 8.12 -6.49 30.24
N GLY A 72 8.47 -5.53 29.38
CA GLY A 72 9.85 -5.29 28.94
C GLY A 72 10.19 -5.76 27.54
N PHE A 73 9.22 -6.31 26.79
CA PHE A 73 9.39 -6.62 25.37
C PHE A 73 9.32 -5.29 24.59
N LYS A 74 10.46 -4.77 24.13
CA LYS A 74 10.53 -3.41 23.53
C LYS A 74 10.83 -3.42 22.03
N ASP A 75 10.97 -4.58 21.41
CA ASP A 75 11.41 -4.76 20.02
C ASP A 75 10.25 -4.57 19.01
N VAL A 76 9.53 -3.45 19.15
CA VAL A 76 8.34 -3.11 18.33
C VAL A 76 8.69 -2.59 16.93
N SER A 77 9.97 -2.24 16.70
CA SER A 77 10.49 -1.75 15.41
C SER A 77 11.48 -2.73 14.77
N GLU A 78 11.74 -3.88 15.40
CA GLU A 78 12.69 -4.85 14.87
C GLU A 78 12.15 -5.55 13.64
N TYR A 79 13.05 -5.97 12.76
CA TYR A 79 12.70 -6.63 11.51
C TYR A 79 12.67 -8.13 11.68
N ASP A 80 11.70 -8.77 11.03
CA ASP A 80 11.78 -10.19 10.75
C ASP A 80 12.72 -10.50 9.58
N ASP A 81 12.89 -11.80 9.31
CA ASP A 81 13.76 -12.29 8.22
C ASP A 81 13.39 -11.79 6.81
N TYR A 82 12.19 -11.23 6.65
CA TYR A 82 11.71 -10.67 5.39
C TYR A 82 11.86 -9.15 5.33
N GLY A 83 12.49 -8.55 6.34
CA GLY A 83 12.69 -7.10 6.43
C GLY A 83 11.42 -6.34 6.84
N TYR A 84 10.44 -7.01 7.43
CA TYR A 84 9.21 -6.37 7.89
C TYR A 84 9.22 -6.11 9.38
N THR A 85 8.71 -4.96 9.78
CA THR A 85 8.41 -4.66 11.18
C THR A 85 7.07 -5.29 11.60
N PRO A 86 6.79 -5.38 12.92
CA PRO A 86 5.48 -5.79 13.42
C PRO A 86 4.31 -4.99 12.85
N SER A 87 4.46 -3.67 12.72
CA SER A 87 3.40 -2.80 12.18
C SER A 87 3.14 -3.08 10.70
N MET A 88 4.18 -3.38 9.91
CA MET A 88 4.00 -3.81 8.51
C MET A 88 3.32 -5.16 8.42
N ARG A 89 3.68 -6.09 9.31
CA ARG A 89 3.04 -7.39 9.39
C ARG A 89 1.58 -7.27 9.81
N CYS A 90 1.24 -6.37 10.72
CA CYS A 90 -0.16 -6.07 11.04
C CYS A 90 -0.97 -5.74 9.77
N ILE A 91 -0.39 -5.07 8.78
CA ILE A 91 -1.05 -4.69 7.53
C ILE A 91 -1.05 -5.83 6.50
N GLU A 92 0.01 -6.63 6.46
CA GLU A 92 0.19 -7.73 5.50
C GLU A 92 -0.60 -9.00 5.87
N TRP A 93 -0.56 -9.40 7.15
CA TRP A 93 -1.07 -10.70 7.63
C TRP A 93 -2.58 -10.74 7.89
N ILE A 94 -3.31 -9.64 7.67
CA ILE A 94 -4.78 -9.64 7.58
C ILE A 94 -5.17 -10.29 6.24
N GLY A 95 -4.74 -11.53 6.03
CA GLY A 95 -4.72 -12.20 4.72
C GLY A 95 -4.13 -13.60 4.86
N GLY A 96 -4.95 -14.57 5.27
CA GLY A 96 -4.59 -15.98 5.22
C GLY A 96 -5.21 -16.83 6.32
N SER A 97 -6.44 -17.30 6.08
CA SER A 97 -6.90 -18.61 6.56
C SER A 97 -7.26 -19.46 5.35
N TYR A 98 -6.78 -20.70 5.31
CA TYR A 98 -6.72 -21.56 4.13
C TYR A 98 -8.04 -22.30 3.78
N THR A 99 -9.20 -21.89 4.31
CA THR A 99 -10.33 -22.85 4.36
C THR A 99 -11.67 -22.47 3.71
N THR A 100 -11.96 -21.25 3.23
CA THR A 100 -13.23 -21.02 2.49
C THR A 100 -13.18 -19.91 1.44
N LYS A 101 -13.86 -20.14 0.30
CA LYS A 101 -13.84 -19.36 -0.96
C LYS A 101 -14.47 -17.94 -0.91
N ASN A 102 -14.89 -17.44 0.25
CA ASN A 102 -15.60 -16.14 0.37
C ASN A 102 -14.96 -15.24 1.45
N PHE A 103 -13.63 -15.10 1.46
CA PHE A 103 -12.94 -14.25 2.44
C PHE A 103 -12.67 -12.85 1.87
N ARG A 104 -13.49 -11.86 2.25
CA ARG A 104 -13.07 -10.45 2.18
C ARG A 104 -12.32 -10.15 3.48
N PHE A 105 -11.01 -9.98 3.37
CA PHE A 105 -10.18 -9.60 4.50
C PHE A 105 -10.36 -8.10 4.77
N GLU A 106 -11.05 -7.77 5.85
CA GLU A 106 -11.36 -6.39 6.19
C GLU A 106 -10.27 -5.82 7.09
N PHE A 107 -9.71 -4.68 6.70
CA PHE A 107 -8.93 -3.83 7.60
C PHE A 107 -9.88 -3.40 8.73
N THR A 108 -9.63 -3.79 9.98
CA THR A 108 -10.61 -3.61 11.07
C THR A 108 -10.29 -2.40 11.95
N LEU A 109 -11.24 -2.00 12.79
CA LEU A 109 -11.00 -1.01 13.85
C LEU A 109 -9.87 -1.44 14.81
N ASP A 110 -9.77 -2.74 15.12
CA ASP A 110 -8.67 -3.27 15.92
C ASP A 110 -7.32 -3.11 15.22
N SER A 111 -7.30 -3.23 13.89
CA SER A 111 -6.09 -3.00 13.07
C SER A 111 -5.67 -1.54 13.13
N ILE A 112 -6.63 -0.62 13.04
CA ILE A 112 -6.42 0.83 13.20
C ILE A 112 -5.88 1.14 14.60
N ALA A 113 -6.49 0.59 15.64
CA ALA A 113 -6.07 0.79 17.02
C ALA A 113 -4.65 0.25 17.27
N LEU A 114 -4.31 -0.90 16.71
CA LEU A 114 -2.98 -1.50 16.84
C LEU A 114 -1.91 -0.71 16.08
N LEU A 115 -2.20 -0.24 14.87
CA LEU A 115 -1.28 0.64 14.13
C LEU A 115 -1.02 1.94 14.88
N TRP A 116 -2.08 2.56 15.41
CA TRP A 116 -1.97 3.73 16.26
C TRP A 116 -1.11 3.46 17.49
N TRP A 117 -1.28 2.29 18.14
CA TRP A 117 -0.44 1.88 19.26
C TRP A 117 1.04 1.80 18.86
N TYR A 118 1.37 1.17 17.74
CA TYR A 118 2.76 1.10 17.26
C TYR A 118 3.36 2.50 17.04
N MET A 119 2.60 3.41 16.43
CA MET A 119 3.02 4.80 16.25
C MET A 119 3.29 5.50 17.59
N SER A 120 2.41 5.27 18.58
CA SER A 120 2.58 5.84 19.93
C SER A 120 3.84 5.34 20.65
N LYS A 121 4.41 4.20 20.22
CA LYS A 121 5.68 3.66 20.72
C LYS A 121 6.90 4.06 19.86
N GLY A 122 6.71 4.96 18.90
CA GLY A 122 7.81 5.51 18.09
C GLY A 122 8.20 4.67 16.87
N VAL A 123 7.36 3.72 16.44
CA VAL A 123 7.60 2.98 15.20
C VAL A 123 7.58 3.96 14.02
N GLY A 124 8.70 4.07 13.31
CA GLY A 124 8.84 4.99 12.18
C GLY A 124 7.96 4.58 11.00
N PHE A 125 7.21 5.51 10.42
CA PHE A 125 6.35 5.25 9.26
C PHE A 125 6.92 5.79 7.94
N LEU A 126 7.89 6.70 8.00
CA LEU A 126 8.52 7.34 6.83
C LEU A 126 9.67 6.54 6.22
N LYS A 127 10.24 5.60 6.97
CA LYS A 127 11.30 4.76 6.44
C LYS A 127 10.68 3.79 5.44
N SER A 128 11.36 3.61 4.31
CA SER A 128 11.08 2.50 3.40
C SER A 128 11.61 1.22 4.04
N TYR A 129 10.89 0.11 3.85
CA TYR A 129 11.28 -1.15 4.47
C TYR A 129 11.03 -2.34 3.54
N GLY A 130 11.78 -3.42 3.79
CA GLY A 130 11.70 -4.68 3.03
C GLY A 130 12.15 -4.57 1.57
N PHE A 131 11.89 -5.62 0.81
CA PHE A 131 12.28 -5.76 -0.60
C PHE A 131 11.63 -4.73 -1.56
N TYR A 132 10.58 -4.04 -1.11
CA TYR A 132 9.69 -3.26 -1.98
C TYR A 132 10.01 -1.77 -1.99
N ASN A 133 10.97 -1.32 -1.17
CA ASN A 133 11.27 0.10 -0.93
C ASN A 133 10.01 0.95 -0.60
N GLU A 134 8.96 0.30 -0.10
CA GLU A 134 7.67 0.91 0.19
C GLU A 134 7.68 1.37 1.65
N THR A 135 7.20 2.58 1.91
CA THR A 135 7.06 3.08 3.27
C THR A 135 5.81 2.48 3.94
N LEU A 136 5.79 2.46 5.27
CA LEU A 136 4.61 2.04 6.02
C LEU A 136 3.37 2.90 5.65
N LEU A 137 3.58 4.19 5.32
CA LEU A 137 2.52 5.09 4.87
C LEU A 137 1.77 4.58 3.64
N HIS A 138 2.49 4.16 2.60
CA HIS A 138 1.87 3.65 1.37
C HIS A 138 1.06 2.38 1.64
N ARG A 139 1.55 1.52 2.55
CA ARG A 139 0.83 0.31 2.98
C ARG A 139 -0.42 0.62 3.77
N ILE A 140 -0.35 1.59 4.68
CA ILE A 140 -1.51 2.07 5.43
C ILE A 140 -2.55 2.62 4.45
N ALA A 141 -2.15 3.50 3.54
CA ALA A 141 -3.06 4.11 2.57
C ALA A 141 -3.76 3.06 1.70
N ARG A 142 -3.00 2.09 1.16
CA ARG A 142 -3.55 0.96 0.39
C ARG A 142 -4.61 0.17 1.16
N ARG A 143 -4.42 -0.06 2.47
CA ARG A 143 -5.41 -0.78 3.28
C ARG A 143 -6.57 0.10 3.72
N LEU A 144 -6.32 1.37 4.02
CA LEU A 144 -7.38 2.30 4.40
C LEU A 144 -8.41 2.44 3.29
N ARG A 145 -7.98 2.39 2.02
CA ARG A 145 -8.87 2.25 0.86
C ARG A 145 -9.91 1.14 1.06
N SER A 146 -9.48 -0.08 1.37
CA SER A 146 -10.38 -1.23 1.52
C SER A 146 -11.39 -1.03 2.65
N PHE A 147 -11.01 -0.29 3.69
CA PHE A 147 -11.90 0.07 4.78
C PHE A 147 -12.96 1.09 4.35
N VAL A 148 -12.54 2.15 3.65
CA VAL A 148 -13.42 3.19 3.10
C VAL A 148 -14.41 2.61 2.08
N GLU A 149 -14.01 1.62 1.29
CA GLU A 149 -14.89 0.99 0.29
C GLU A 149 -15.98 0.11 0.91
N ILE A 150 -15.70 -0.57 2.02
CA ILE A 150 -16.57 -1.60 2.60
C ILE A 150 -17.55 -1.04 3.64
N GLN A 151 -17.16 0.01 4.36
CA GLN A 151 -17.97 0.56 5.46
C GLN A 151 -18.57 1.91 5.12
N ASP A 152 -19.84 2.10 5.49
CA ASP A 152 -20.35 3.44 5.74
C ASP A 152 -19.55 4.02 6.90
N CYS A 153 -18.57 4.87 6.59
CA CYS A 153 -17.64 5.43 7.57
C CYS A 153 -18.31 6.46 8.49
N SER A 154 -19.58 6.81 8.25
CA SER A 154 -20.33 7.83 9.02
C SER A 154 -20.19 7.73 10.55
N PRO A 155 -20.23 6.55 11.21
CA PRO A 155 -20.09 6.46 12.67
C PRO A 155 -18.63 6.47 13.19
N ILE A 156 -17.63 6.47 12.30
CA ILE A 156 -16.20 6.25 12.64
C ILE A 156 -15.33 7.48 12.29
N ILE A 157 -15.82 8.39 11.45
CA ILE A 157 -15.08 9.57 10.95
C ILE A 157 -14.47 10.41 12.08
N ASP A 158 -15.15 10.52 13.22
CA ASP A 158 -14.70 11.36 14.35
C ASP A 158 -13.77 10.64 15.35
N MET A 159 -13.41 9.37 15.11
CA MET A 159 -12.49 8.67 16.00
C MET A 159 -11.06 9.24 15.85
N PRO A 160 -10.36 9.61 16.94
CA PRO A 160 -9.01 10.19 16.86
C PRO A 160 -8.01 9.32 16.09
N GLN A 161 -8.11 7.99 16.21
CA GLN A 161 -7.26 7.04 15.51
C GLN A 161 -7.51 7.06 14.00
N TYR A 162 -8.77 7.25 13.59
CA TYR A 162 -9.15 7.36 12.20
C TYR A 162 -8.63 8.66 11.58
N LEU A 163 -8.85 9.79 12.25
CA LEU A 163 -8.31 11.10 11.84
C LEU A 163 -6.78 11.09 11.75
N ALA A 164 -6.11 10.40 12.67
CA ALA A 164 -4.67 10.23 12.60
C ALA A 164 -4.25 9.44 11.36
N LEU A 165 -4.86 8.29 11.08
CA LEU A 165 -4.55 7.53 9.86
C LEU A 165 -4.87 8.30 8.59
N LYS A 166 -5.95 9.08 8.58
CA LYS A 166 -6.28 9.99 7.48
C LYS A 166 -5.16 11.00 7.24
N SER A 167 -4.66 11.63 8.30
CA SER A 167 -3.53 12.57 8.20
C SER A 167 -2.26 11.92 7.62
N LEU A 168 -2.04 10.62 7.86
CA LEU A 168 -0.94 9.86 7.26
C LEU A 168 -1.12 9.68 5.74
N VAL A 169 -2.34 9.45 5.28
CA VAL A 169 -2.64 9.29 3.85
C VAL A 169 -2.40 10.59 3.09
N VAL A 170 -2.70 11.72 3.73
CA VAL A 170 -2.41 13.05 3.19
C VAL A 170 -1.03 13.58 3.59
N MET A 171 -0.07 12.70 3.90
CA MET A 171 1.32 13.13 3.96
C MET A 171 1.93 13.20 2.57
N LYS A 172 2.54 14.34 2.23
CA LYS A 172 3.29 14.53 0.98
C LYS A 172 4.66 13.85 1.02
N LYS A 173 4.67 12.51 0.98
CA LYS A 173 5.89 11.68 0.99
C LYS A 173 5.92 10.77 -0.23
N HIS A 174 6.68 11.18 -1.25
CA HIS A 174 6.91 10.36 -2.43
C HIS A 174 7.76 9.13 -2.10
N ASP A 175 7.46 8.03 -2.79
CA ASP A 175 8.42 6.94 -3.00
C ASP A 175 9.36 7.25 -4.19
N ASP A 176 10.25 6.32 -4.52
CA ASP A 176 11.23 6.48 -5.61
C ASP A 176 10.67 6.03 -6.97
N CYS A 177 9.35 5.92 -7.12
CA CYS A 177 8.74 5.51 -8.37
C CYS A 177 8.82 6.61 -9.45
N ILE A 178 8.78 6.20 -10.72
CA ILE A 178 8.75 7.10 -11.89
C ILE A 178 7.49 6.89 -12.76
N CYS A 179 6.44 6.29 -12.22
CA CYS A 179 5.16 6.03 -12.90
C CYS A 179 4.38 7.33 -13.12
N ALA A 180 3.72 7.46 -14.27
CA ALA A 180 2.96 8.68 -14.62
C ALA A 180 1.71 8.92 -13.74
N CYS A 181 1.27 7.91 -12.96
CA CYS A 181 0.13 8.04 -12.05
C CYS A 181 0.34 9.08 -10.92
N SER A 182 1.58 9.53 -10.72
CA SER A 182 1.93 10.58 -9.76
C SER A 182 3.11 11.40 -10.28
N ASN A 183 3.19 12.67 -9.89
CA ASN A 183 4.29 13.53 -10.29
C ASN A 183 5.44 13.43 -9.26
N GLY A 184 6.56 12.83 -9.65
CA GLY A 184 7.75 12.73 -8.80
C GLY A 184 7.71 11.63 -7.74
N GLY A 185 7.04 10.50 -8.03
CA GLY A 185 6.90 9.34 -7.14
C GLY A 185 5.46 9.13 -6.68
N CYS A 186 5.07 7.89 -6.42
CA CYS A 186 3.73 7.56 -5.95
C CYS A 186 3.60 8.12 -4.50
N LEU A 187 2.49 8.80 -4.22
CA LEU A 187 2.16 9.31 -2.87
C LEU A 187 1.27 8.30 -2.12
N PRO A 188 1.14 8.39 -0.79
CA PRO A 188 0.21 7.53 -0.06
C PRO A 188 -1.22 7.69 -0.58
N VAL A 189 -1.68 8.92 -0.85
CA VAL A 189 -3.00 9.16 -1.46
C VAL A 189 -3.12 8.54 -2.86
N THR A 190 -2.09 8.65 -3.72
CA THR A 190 -2.07 7.97 -5.03
C THR A 190 -2.21 6.46 -4.86
N ARG A 191 -1.52 5.87 -3.87
CA ARG A 191 -1.62 4.44 -3.56
C ARG A 191 -3.00 4.04 -3.07
N MET A 192 -3.66 4.92 -2.32
CA MET A 192 -5.05 4.72 -1.93
C MET A 192 -5.96 4.66 -3.17
N MET A 193 -5.69 5.50 -4.17
CA MET A 193 -6.48 5.58 -5.41
C MET A 193 -6.21 4.45 -6.39
N ALA A 194 -5.03 3.84 -6.37
CA ALA A 194 -4.59 2.82 -7.33
C ALA A 194 -5.60 1.66 -7.48
N LEU A 195 -6.47 1.74 -8.50
CA LEU A 195 -7.57 0.82 -8.75
C LEU A 195 -6.98 -0.55 -9.13
N ARG A 196 -6.83 -1.43 -8.13
CA ARG A 196 -6.24 -2.77 -8.26
C ARG A 196 -6.71 -3.51 -9.53
N ARG A 197 -5.74 -4.00 -10.32
CA ARG A 197 -5.78 -5.33 -10.99
C ARG A 197 -5.16 -6.43 -10.11
N GLU A 198 -4.99 -6.19 -8.81
CA GLU A 198 -4.36 -7.11 -7.86
C GLU A 198 -5.31 -8.26 -7.46
N SER A 199 -5.72 -9.09 -8.41
CA SER A 199 -6.05 -10.46 -8.04
C SER A 199 -4.85 -11.35 -8.31
N ARG A 200 -4.35 -11.99 -7.25
CA ARG A 200 -3.40 -13.12 -7.39
C ARG A 200 -4.11 -14.37 -7.94
N PHE A 201 -5.43 -14.31 -8.11
CA PHE A 201 -6.27 -15.39 -8.60
C PHE A 201 -6.83 -15.01 -9.97
N PRO A 202 -6.66 -15.85 -11.00
CA PRO A 202 -7.21 -15.59 -12.32
C PRO A 202 -8.73 -15.29 -12.33
N GLN A 203 -9.47 -15.82 -11.34
CA GLN A 203 -10.91 -15.57 -11.17
C GLN A 203 -11.25 -14.12 -10.79
N ASP A 204 -10.61 -13.48 -9.81
CA ASP A 204 -10.99 -12.09 -9.48
C ASP A 204 -10.48 -11.11 -10.56
N ALA A 205 -9.47 -11.47 -11.36
CA ALA A 205 -9.11 -10.71 -12.56
C ALA A 205 -10.19 -10.78 -13.66
N GLU A 206 -11.00 -11.85 -13.68
CA GLU A 206 -12.18 -11.97 -14.55
C GLU A 206 -13.36 -11.15 -14.00
N ASP A 207 -13.57 -11.18 -12.68
CA ASP A 207 -14.61 -10.38 -12.02
C ASP A 207 -14.30 -8.87 -12.10
N HIS A 208 -13.04 -8.45 -11.92
CA HIS A 208 -12.62 -7.05 -12.12
C HIS A 208 -12.70 -6.59 -13.57
N ARG A 209 -12.55 -7.50 -14.55
CA ARG A 209 -12.83 -7.17 -15.97
C ARG A 209 -14.32 -6.99 -16.24
N ARG A 210 -15.19 -7.61 -15.43
CA ARG A 210 -16.65 -7.43 -15.49
C ARG A 210 -17.13 -6.25 -14.66
N GLU A 211 -16.32 -5.73 -13.74
CA GLU A 211 -16.61 -4.50 -13.01
C GLU A 211 -16.55 -3.31 -13.97
N GLY A 212 -17.73 -2.90 -14.45
CA GLY A 212 -17.86 -1.73 -15.32
C GLY A 212 -17.35 -0.43 -14.69
N ILE A 213 -17.16 0.58 -15.53
CA ILE A 213 -16.76 1.95 -15.15
C ILE A 213 -17.57 2.48 -13.95
N ASP A 214 -18.86 2.15 -13.88
CA ASP A 214 -19.75 2.54 -12.78
C ASP A 214 -19.31 2.05 -11.39
N TYR A 215 -18.75 0.84 -11.30
CA TYR A 215 -18.26 0.31 -10.04
C TYR A 215 -16.99 1.02 -9.58
N ARG A 216 -16.06 1.29 -10.52
CA ARG A 216 -14.85 2.08 -10.27
C ARG A 216 -15.21 3.50 -9.81
N LEU A 217 -16.21 4.11 -10.44
CA LEU A 217 -16.72 5.43 -10.05
C LEU A 217 -17.33 5.44 -8.65
N LYS A 218 -18.15 4.44 -8.31
CA LYS A 218 -18.76 4.34 -6.97
C LYS A 218 -17.70 4.35 -5.87
N LYS A 219 -16.65 3.53 -6.00
CA LYS A 219 -15.53 3.49 -5.06
C LYS A 219 -14.77 4.79 -4.98
N THR A 220 -14.58 5.41 -6.14
CA THR A 220 -13.92 6.71 -6.25
C THR A 220 -14.71 7.81 -5.55
N TYR A 221 -16.05 7.77 -5.60
CA TYR A 221 -16.89 8.69 -4.84
C TYR A 221 -16.71 8.53 -3.34
N GLN A 222 -16.67 7.30 -2.81
CA GLN A 222 -16.42 7.07 -1.39
C GLN A 222 -15.06 7.62 -0.95
N ILE A 223 -14.02 7.42 -1.76
CA ILE A 223 -12.69 7.98 -1.48
C ILE A 223 -12.70 9.52 -1.58
N SER A 224 -13.42 10.09 -2.54
CA SER A 224 -13.53 11.55 -2.65
C SER A 224 -14.24 12.18 -1.45
N GLU A 225 -15.29 11.53 -0.94
CA GLU A 225 -15.99 11.96 0.28
C GLU A 225 -15.05 11.88 1.49
N PHE A 226 -14.24 10.83 1.54
CA PHE A 226 -13.22 10.69 2.57
C PHE A 226 -12.17 11.80 2.50
N LEU A 227 -11.70 12.21 1.31
CA LEU A 227 -10.63 13.20 1.14
C LEU A 227 -11.12 14.65 0.97
N ASP A 228 -12.42 14.91 1.13
CA ASP A 228 -13.04 16.15 0.67
C ASP A 228 -12.46 17.42 1.33
N SER A 229 -12.33 17.39 2.66
CA SER A 229 -11.72 18.49 3.43
C SER A 229 -10.26 18.72 3.02
N GLU A 230 -9.49 17.66 2.87
CA GLU A 230 -8.05 17.74 2.58
C GLU A 230 -7.78 18.15 1.14
N ALA A 231 -8.66 17.79 0.20
CA ALA A 231 -8.57 18.27 -1.17
C ALA A 231 -8.76 19.79 -1.27
N THR A 232 -9.55 20.37 -0.35
CA THR A 232 -9.75 21.81 -0.22
C THR A 232 -8.55 22.47 0.48
N ASP A 233 -8.08 21.88 1.58
CA ASP A 233 -6.98 22.44 2.38
C ASP A 233 -5.61 22.29 1.70
N TYR A 234 -5.43 21.27 0.88
CA TYR A 234 -4.16 20.90 0.26
C TYR A 234 -4.32 20.67 -1.23
N SER A 235 -3.93 21.66 -2.05
CA SER A 235 -4.05 21.60 -3.51
C SER A 235 -3.41 20.35 -4.15
N TRP A 236 -2.32 19.85 -3.56
CA TRP A 236 -1.63 18.67 -4.06
C TRP A 236 -2.42 17.37 -3.82
N VAL A 237 -3.34 17.32 -2.84
CA VAL A 237 -4.24 16.18 -2.62
C VAL A 237 -5.21 16.08 -3.79
N ALA A 238 -5.85 17.19 -4.16
CA ALA A 238 -6.73 17.25 -5.34
C ALA A 238 -5.96 16.88 -6.63
N GLU A 239 -4.75 17.42 -6.82
CA GLU A 239 -3.90 17.08 -7.97
C GLU A 239 -3.59 15.59 -8.02
N SER A 240 -3.15 15.01 -6.89
CA SER A 240 -2.83 13.58 -6.81
C SER A 240 -4.06 12.71 -7.05
N PHE A 241 -5.23 13.15 -6.56
CA PHE A 241 -6.50 12.48 -6.78
C PHE A 241 -6.87 12.47 -8.27
N PHE A 242 -6.93 13.65 -8.91
CA PHE A 242 -7.29 13.75 -10.32
C PHE A 242 -6.30 13.02 -11.21
N ARG A 243 -4.99 13.11 -10.91
CA ARG A 243 -3.97 12.40 -11.67
C ARG A 243 -4.12 10.90 -11.57
N ALA A 244 -4.20 10.34 -10.36
CA ALA A 244 -4.32 8.89 -10.18
C ALA A 244 -5.61 8.35 -10.81
N PHE A 245 -6.70 9.11 -10.71
CA PHE A 245 -7.99 8.68 -11.23
C PHE A 245 -8.09 8.81 -12.75
N THR A 246 -7.66 9.93 -13.32
CA THR A 246 -7.58 10.13 -14.78
C THR A 246 -6.64 9.12 -15.41
N PHE A 247 -5.48 8.85 -14.79
CA PHE A 247 -4.55 7.80 -15.21
C PHE A 247 -5.25 6.44 -15.35
N SER A 248 -6.09 6.09 -14.36
CA SER A 248 -6.83 4.83 -14.38
C SER A 248 -7.94 4.78 -15.44
N MET A 249 -8.52 5.94 -15.79
CA MET A 249 -9.54 6.05 -16.83
C MET A 249 -8.96 6.00 -18.25
N LEU A 250 -7.76 6.53 -18.44
CA LEU A 250 -7.00 6.43 -19.69
C LEU A 250 -6.33 5.05 -19.87
N GLU A 251 -6.53 4.14 -18.90
CA GLU A 251 -6.00 2.77 -18.91
C GLU A 251 -4.47 2.68 -19.05
N LEU A 252 -3.75 3.72 -18.61
CA LEU A 252 -2.29 3.75 -18.60
C LEU A 252 -1.68 2.63 -17.75
N THR A 253 -0.50 2.17 -18.13
CA THR A 253 0.16 1.03 -17.48
C THR A 253 0.91 1.48 -16.23
N HIS A 254 0.54 0.93 -15.06
CA HIS A 254 1.29 1.18 -13.84
C HIS A 254 2.69 0.57 -13.90
N THR A 255 3.69 1.41 -13.60
CA THR A 255 5.10 1.04 -13.40
C THR A 255 5.55 1.23 -11.95
N CYS A 256 4.63 1.48 -10.99
CA CYS A 256 5.01 1.60 -9.57
C CYS A 256 5.49 0.27 -8.98
N PHE A 257 6.55 0.34 -8.16
CA PHE A 257 7.07 -0.77 -7.35
C PHE A 257 6.07 -1.31 -6.31
N CYS A 258 5.04 -0.53 -6.01
CA CYS A 258 4.09 -0.88 -4.97
C CYS A 258 2.97 -1.83 -5.44
N GLU A 259 2.84 -2.10 -6.74
CA GLU A 259 1.72 -2.89 -7.31
C GLU A 259 2.00 -4.36 -7.55
N LYS A 260 3.27 -4.74 -7.75
CA LYS A 260 3.65 -6.07 -8.22
C LYS A 260 4.45 -6.82 -7.16
N HIS A 261 4.44 -8.16 -7.24
CA HIS A 261 5.40 -8.96 -6.49
C HIS A 261 6.82 -8.63 -7.00
N PRO A 262 7.91 -8.81 -6.21
CA PRO A 262 9.24 -8.38 -6.64
C PRO A 262 9.74 -9.06 -7.91
N SER A 263 9.29 -10.31 -8.13
CA SER A 263 9.56 -11.07 -9.35
C SER A 263 8.89 -10.49 -10.59
N ASP A 264 7.87 -9.67 -10.41
CA ASP A 264 6.99 -9.18 -11.47
C ASP A 264 7.24 -7.68 -11.72
N HIS A 265 8.20 -7.06 -11.02
CA HIS A 265 8.57 -5.68 -11.26
C HIS A 265 9.16 -5.53 -12.66
N SER A 266 8.64 -4.52 -13.35
CA SER A 266 9.19 -4.14 -14.63
C SER A 266 10.63 -3.65 -14.44
N THR A 267 11.52 -4.10 -15.30
CA THR A 267 12.91 -3.62 -15.31
C THR A 267 12.94 -2.13 -15.68
N ALA A 268 14.04 -1.43 -15.36
CA ALA A 268 14.19 -0.03 -15.78
C ALA A 268 14.04 0.16 -17.31
N SER A 269 14.43 -0.85 -18.10
CA SER A 269 14.27 -0.83 -19.57
C SER A 269 12.80 -0.97 -19.97
N GLU A 270 12.07 -1.91 -19.38
CA GLU A 270 10.63 -2.10 -19.65
C GLU A 270 9.82 -0.87 -19.21
N ILE A 271 10.19 -0.25 -18.08
CA ILE A 271 9.56 1.00 -17.64
C ILE A 271 9.81 2.13 -18.65
N ALA A 272 11.02 2.21 -19.21
CA ALA A 272 11.34 3.21 -20.23
C ALA A 272 10.55 2.98 -21.52
N GLU A 273 10.46 1.73 -21.98
CA GLU A 273 9.68 1.32 -23.16
C GLU A 273 8.20 1.68 -23.00
N ILE A 274 7.55 1.27 -21.90
CA ILE A 274 6.15 1.62 -21.61
C ILE A 274 5.95 3.13 -21.63
N ARG A 275 6.87 3.90 -21.07
CA ARG A 275 6.76 5.37 -21.03
C ARG A 275 6.94 6.01 -22.40
N GLU A 276 7.75 5.44 -23.27
CA GLU A 276 7.92 5.90 -24.65
C GLU A 276 6.66 5.59 -25.47
N GLU A 277 6.15 4.36 -25.36
CA GLU A 277 4.93 3.92 -26.05
C GLU A 277 3.70 4.73 -25.61
N GLU A 278 3.55 4.99 -24.31
CA GLU A 278 2.42 5.71 -23.73
C GLU A 278 2.64 7.24 -23.66
N ALA A 279 3.72 7.79 -24.25
CA ALA A 279 4.08 9.20 -24.11
C ALA A 279 2.94 10.17 -24.49
N GLY A 280 2.21 9.88 -25.57
CA GLY A 280 1.06 10.69 -25.99
C GLY A 280 -0.12 10.63 -25.02
N LEU A 281 -0.40 9.46 -24.44
CA LEU A 281 -1.44 9.30 -23.41
C LEU A 281 -1.02 10.01 -22.09
N ILE A 282 0.28 10.03 -21.79
CA ILE A 282 0.82 10.74 -20.63
C ILE A 282 0.68 12.27 -20.81
N GLU A 283 0.91 12.79 -22.02
CA GLU A 283 0.65 14.20 -22.32
C GLU A 283 -0.83 14.55 -22.15
N GLN A 284 -1.74 13.71 -22.66
CA GLN A 284 -3.18 13.86 -22.48
C GLN A 284 -3.60 13.80 -21.01
N LEU A 285 -2.97 12.93 -20.22
CA LEU A 285 -3.15 12.88 -18.76
C LEU A 285 -2.79 14.24 -18.13
N ASP A 286 -1.64 14.81 -18.50
CA ASP A 286 -1.19 16.09 -17.97
C ASP A 286 -2.18 17.23 -18.29
N GLU A 287 -2.67 17.29 -19.53
CA GLU A 287 -3.67 18.27 -19.97
C GLU A 287 -4.99 18.14 -19.20
N LEU A 288 -5.55 16.92 -19.12
CA LEU A 288 -6.82 16.67 -18.44
C LEU A 288 -6.73 16.96 -16.94
N VAL A 289 -5.60 16.66 -16.30
CA VAL A 289 -5.38 16.96 -14.88
C VAL A 289 -5.28 18.47 -14.66
N ALA A 290 -4.56 19.19 -15.52
CA ALA A 290 -4.45 20.64 -15.44
C ALA A 290 -5.82 21.32 -15.59
N GLU A 291 -6.59 20.92 -16.61
CA GLU A 291 -7.96 21.39 -16.84
C GLU A 291 -8.87 21.10 -15.63
N SER A 292 -8.82 19.87 -15.11
CA SER A 292 -9.62 19.45 -13.95
C SER A 292 -9.32 20.28 -12.71
N LEU A 293 -8.03 20.57 -12.47
CA LEU A 293 -7.61 21.41 -11.34
C LEU A 293 -8.09 22.85 -11.47
N GLU A 294 -8.05 23.42 -12.68
CA GLU A 294 -8.57 24.76 -12.93
C GLU A 294 -10.08 24.83 -12.70
N MET A 295 -10.83 23.89 -13.28
CA MET A 295 -12.28 23.79 -13.06
C MET A 295 -12.63 23.58 -11.59
N PHE A 296 -11.87 22.75 -10.86
CA PHE A 296 -12.13 22.48 -9.45
C PHE A 296 -11.89 23.71 -8.58
N ARG A 297 -10.84 24.49 -8.84
CA ARG A 297 -10.57 25.74 -8.11
C ARG A 297 -11.68 26.78 -8.28
N ALA A 298 -12.34 26.79 -9.43
CA ALA A 298 -13.48 27.68 -9.71
C ALA A 298 -14.83 27.11 -9.24
N PHE A 299 -14.86 25.85 -8.80
CA PHE A 299 -16.08 25.16 -8.43
C PHE A 299 -16.40 25.38 -6.95
N GLU A 300 -17.61 25.88 -6.68
CA GLU A 300 -18.13 26.00 -5.31
C GLU A 300 -18.81 24.69 -4.91
N GLY A 301 -18.10 23.83 -4.17
CA GLY A 301 -18.65 22.59 -3.63
C GLY A 301 -17.58 21.59 -3.21
N SER A 302 -18.03 20.38 -2.89
CA SER A 302 -17.15 19.27 -2.53
C SER A 302 -16.45 18.67 -3.75
N LEU A 303 -15.30 18.03 -3.54
CA LEU A 303 -14.61 17.16 -4.50
C LEU A 303 -15.57 16.13 -5.08
N THR A 304 -16.41 15.50 -4.25
CA THR A 304 -17.40 14.52 -4.72
C THR A 304 -18.44 15.13 -5.65
N ALA A 305 -18.96 16.32 -5.31
CA ALA A 305 -19.91 17.02 -6.16
C ALA A 305 -19.28 17.43 -7.48
N PHE A 306 -18.04 17.92 -7.45
CA PHE A 306 -17.25 18.22 -8.64
C PHE A 306 -17.07 16.98 -9.54
N LEU A 307 -16.69 15.84 -8.95
CA LEU A 307 -16.48 14.61 -9.71
C LEU A 307 -17.73 14.17 -10.45
N LYS A 308 -18.88 14.22 -9.79
CA LYS A 308 -20.18 13.81 -10.36
C LYS A 308 -20.68 14.77 -11.44
N THR A 309 -20.46 16.07 -11.27
CA THR A 309 -21.15 17.10 -12.08
C THR A 309 -20.28 17.77 -13.13
N LYS A 310 -18.94 17.72 -12.99
CA LYS A 310 -17.98 18.39 -13.88
C LYS A 310 -16.98 17.41 -14.47
N TRP A 311 -16.25 16.70 -13.61
CA TRP A 311 -15.15 15.86 -14.05
C TRP A 311 -15.62 14.65 -14.86
N LYS A 312 -16.58 13.86 -14.34
CA LYS A 312 -17.05 12.65 -15.03
C LYS A 312 -17.58 12.95 -16.43
N PRO A 313 -18.53 13.90 -16.61
CA PRO A 313 -19.00 14.24 -17.96
C PRO A 313 -17.86 14.64 -18.90
N ARG A 314 -16.90 15.43 -18.40
CA ARG A 314 -15.75 15.86 -19.21
C ARG A 314 -14.85 14.71 -19.65
N ILE A 315 -14.64 13.70 -18.80
CA ILE A 315 -13.87 12.49 -19.13
C ILE A 315 -14.67 11.56 -20.05
N ASP A 316 -15.97 11.42 -19.84
CA ASP A 316 -16.82 10.64 -20.76
C ASP A 316 -16.77 11.26 -22.17
N ASP A 317 -16.99 12.57 -22.29
CA ASP A 317 -16.89 13.32 -23.56
C ASP A 317 -15.51 13.13 -24.22
N TYR A 318 -14.44 13.10 -23.42
CA TYR A 318 -13.08 12.89 -23.90
C TYR A 318 -12.89 11.49 -24.50
N LEU A 319 -13.35 10.47 -23.77
CA LEU A 319 -13.21 9.07 -24.20
C LEU A 319 -14.03 8.82 -25.47
N GLU A 320 -15.26 9.33 -25.53
CA GLU A 320 -16.11 9.25 -26.72
C GLU A 320 -15.43 9.89 -27.95
N GLN A 321 -14.86 11.09 -27.81
CA GLN A 321 -14.17 11.76 -28.91
C GLN A 321 -12.89 11.05 -29.37
N ASN A 322 -12.18 10.37 -28.47
CA ASN A 322 -10.96 9.64 -28.84
C ASN A 322 -11.26 8.27 -29.43
N ASP A 323 -12.28 7.57 -28.94
CA ASP A 323 -12.73 6.31 -29.53
C ASP A 323 -13.17 6.53 -30.99
N GLU A 324 -13.94 7.58 -31.27
CA GLU A 324 -14.35 7.92 -32.64
C GLU A 324 -13.15 8.21 -33.56
N LYS A 325 -12.12 8.90 -33.05
CA LYS A 325 -10.89 9.19 -33.82
C LYS A 325 -10.07 7.93 -34.05
N MET A 326 -9.92 7.08 -33.03
CA MET A 326 -9.17 5.83 -33.13
C MET A 326 -9.82 4.88 -34.11
N ASP A 327 -11.15 4.78 -34.13
CA ASP A 327 -11.90 3.98 -35.11
C ASP A 327 -11.66 4.50 -36.53
N ALA A 328 -11.71 5.82 -36.73
CA ALA A 328 -11.46 6.42 -38.04
C ALA A 328 -10.02 6.18 -38.54
N GLU A 329 -9.01 6.40 -37.69
CA GLU A 329 -7.59 6.19 -38.03
C GLU A 329 -7.26 4.71 -38.22
N SER A 330 -7.80 3.83 -37.37
CA SER A 330 -7.60 2.38 -37.48
C SER A 330 -8.21 1.85 -38.76
N LEU A 331 -9.43 2.28 -39.10
CA LEU A 331 -10.07 1.95 -40.38
C LEU A 331 -9.26 2.49 -41.56
N GLN A 332 -8.65 3.67 -41.44
CA GLN A 332 -7.77 4.21 -42.48
C GLN A 332 -6.47 3.41 -42.63
N LYS A 333 -5.79 3.08 -41.54
CA LYS A 333 -4.58 2.25 -41.56
C LYS A 333 -4.86 0.85 -42.11
N ILE A 334 -5.98 0.23 -41.75
CA ILE A 334 -6.44 -1.07 -42.30
C ILE A 334 -6.65 -0.98 -43.81
N ARG A 335 -7.22 0.13 -44.31
CA ARG A 335 -7.36 0.39 -45.75
C ARG A 335 -6.00 0.59 -46.44
N GLU A 336 -5.06 1.29 -45.79
CA GLU A 336 -3.72 1.57 -46.33
C GLU A 336 -2.85 0.31 -46.46
N ILE A 337 -3.02 -0.68 -45.58
CA ILE A 337 -2.35 -1.99 -45.68
C ILE A 337 -3.07 -2.97 -46.64
N GLY A 338 -4.12 -2.52 -47.34
CA GLY A 338 -4.80 -3.29 -48.39
C GLY A 338 -5.78 -4.34 -47.89
N VAL A 339 -6.21 -4.28 -46.62
CA VAL A 339 -7.24 -5.17 -46.08
C VAL A 339 -8.61 -4.53 -46.31
N ASN A 340 -9.35 -5.03 -47.31
CA ASN A 340 -10.76 -4.68 -47.47
C ASN A 340 -11.61 -5.52 -46.51
N MET A 341 -12.32 -4.86 -45.59
CA MET A 341 -13.35 -5.51 -44.78
C MET A 341 -14.66 -5.48 -45.58
N GLU A 342 -15.05 -6.63 -46.17
CA GLU A 342 -16.36 -6.84 -46.81
C GLU A 342 -17.49 -7.07 -45.79
#